data_AF-W4V9E3-F1
#
_entry.id   AF-W4V9E3-F1
#
_cell.length_a   1.000
_cell.length_b   1.000
_cell.length_c   1.000
_cell.angle_alpha   90.00
_cell.angle_beta   90.00
_cell.angle_gamma   90.00
#
_symmetry.space_group_name_H-M   'P 1'
#
loop_
_entity.id
_entity.type
_entity.pdbx_description
1 polymer ?
#
loop_
_entity_poly.entity_id
_entity_poly.type
_entity_poly.pdbx_seq_one_letter_code
_entity_poly.pdbx_strand_id
1 'polypeptide(L)' 'MNYSHEVENMICVKKGPNHGPAPIPEEGRWVKAKEIKDISGLSHGVGWCAPQQGCCKLTLNVKNGIIEEAG' A
#
# COMPACT_ATOMS: atom_id res chain seq x y z
N MET A 1 11.35 35.96 10.31
CA MET A 1 10.76 34.73 10.85
C MET A 1 11.90 33.96 11.50
N ASN A 2 11.84 33.67 12.80
CA ASN A 2 12.84 32.82 13.46
C ASN A 2 12.29 31.40 13.47
N TYR A 3 12.91 30.50 12.70
CA TYR A 3 12.54 29.09 12.69
C TYR A 3 13.12 28.37 13.90
N SER A 4 12.57 27.21 14.26
CA SER A 4 13.19 26.37 15.29
C SER A 4 14.50 25.77 14.77
N HIS A 5 15.42 25.45 15.68
CA HIS A 5 16.70 24.81 15.36
C HIS A 5 16.54 23.54 14.50
N GLU A 6 15.47 22.79 14.72
CA GLU A 6 15.17 21.59 13.94
C GLU A 6 14.84 21.92 12.47
N VAL A 7 14.04 22.96 12.24
CA VAL A 7 13.62 23.39 10.90
C VAL A 7 14.80 23.99 10.12
N GLU A 8 15.71 24.71 10.80
CA GLU A 8 16.94 25.23 10.17
C GLU A 8 17.87 24.12 9.67
N ASN A 9 17.87 22.96 10.33
CA ASN A 9 18.67 21.80 9.96
C ASN A 9 17.96 20.84 8.99
N MET A 10 16.71 21.10 8.61
CA MET A 10 16.01 20.27 7.63
C MET A 10 16.64 20.45 6.24
N ILE A 11 17.04 19.34 5.64
CA ILE A 11 17.53 19.32 4.25
C ILE A 11 16.38 19.12 3.27
N CYS A 12 16.50 19.69 2.06
CA CYS A 12 15.53 19.45 1.00
C CYS A 12 15.51 17.95 0.63
N VAL A 13 14.38 17.27 0.85
CA VAL A 13 14.14 15.93 0.32
C VAL A 13 14.00 16.05 -1.20
N LYS A 14 15.04 15.64 -1.95
CA LYS A 14 15.08 15.68 -3.43
C LYS A 14 13.92 14.94 -4.11
N LYS A 15 13.20 14.09 -3.38
CA LYS A 15 12.09 13.29 -3.90
C LYS A 15 10.77 14.08 -3.75
N GLY A 16 10.50 14.94 -4.73
CA GLY A 16 9.22 15.66 -4.84
C GLY A 16 8.01 14.74 -5.12
N PRO A 17 6.81 15.28 -5.31
CA PRO A 17 5.58 14.48 -5.49
C PRO A 17 5.47 13.74 -6.84
N ASN A 18 6.35 14.02 -7.81
CA ASN A 18 6.21 13.59 -9.20
C ASN A 18 6.90 12.26 -9.53
N HIS A 19 6.87 11.26 -8.64
CA HIS A 19 7.59 9.98 -8.83
C HIS A 19 6.68 8.79 -9.21
N GLY A 20 5.38 9.05 -9.40
CA GLY A 20 4.37 8.02 -9.59
C GLY A 20 4.15 7.16 -8.33
N PRO A 21 3.37 6.07 -8.43
CA PRO A 21 3.14 5.18 -7.31
C PRO A 21 4.42 4.41 -6.95
N ALA A 22 4.55 4.08 -5.66
CA ALA A 22 5.60 3.19 -5.20
C ALA A 22 5.39 1.79 -5.83
N PRO A 23 6.44 1.16 -6.35
CA PRO A 23 6.31 -0.19 -6.88
C PRO A 23 6.02 -1.17 -5.74
N ILE A 24 5.08 -2.09 -5.97
CA ILE A 24 4.73 -3.18 -5.07
C ILE A 24 5.18 -4.52 -5.67
N PRO A 25 5.60 -5.49 -4.84
CA PRO A 25 5.94 -6.81 -5.32
C PRO A 25 4.66 -7.63 -5.52
N GLU A 26 4.47 -8.15 -6.73
CA GLU A 26 3.39 -9.07 -7.06
C GLU A 26 3.84 -10.06 -8.14
N GLU A 27 3.46 -11.32 -8.03
CA GLU A 27 3.67 -12.35 -9.08
C GLU A 27 5.12 -12.38 -9.64
N GLY A 28 6.12 -12.16 -8.78
CA GLY A 28 7.54 -12.17 -9.17
C GLY A 28 8.04 -10.90 -9.87
N ARG A 29 7.26 -9.82 -9.91
CA ARG A 29 7.61 -8.53 -10.52
C ARG A 29 7.34 -7.34 -9.58
N TRP A 30 8.00 -6.23 -9.86
CA TRP A 30 7.74 -4.95 -9.20
C TRP A 30 6.82 -4.10 -10.07
N VAL A 31 5.58 -3.91 -9.62
CA VAL A 31 4.55 -3.20 -10.39
C VAL A 31 4.24 -1.86 -9.75
N LYS A 32 4.27 -0.81 -10.57
CA LYS A 32 3.81 0.52 -10.20
C LYS A 32 2.30 0.62 -10.45
N ALA A 33 1.52 0.04 -9.54
CA ALA A 33 0.08 -0.02 -9.70
C ALA A 33 -0.57 1.38 -9.59
N LYS A 34 -1.39 1.73 -10.59
CA LYS A 34 -2.18 2.96 -10.61
C LYS A 34 -3.65 2.68 -10.89
N GLU A 35 -3.94 1.68 -11.70
CA GLU A 35 -5.28 1.23 -12.04
C GLU A 35 -5.59 -0.11 -11.36
N ILE A 36 -6.88 -0.42 -11.19
CA ILE A 36 -7.32 -1.67 -10.54
C ILE A 36 -6.75 -2.90 -11.28
N LYS A 37 -6.74 -2.84 -12.62
CA LYS A 37 -6.24 -3.93 -13.47
C LYS A 37 -4.74 -4.22 -13.30
N ASP A 38 -3.99 -3.29 -12.72
CA ASP A 38 -2.56 -3.47 -12.48
C ASP A 38 -2.30 -4.44 -11.32
N ILE A 39 -3.32 -4.74 -10.50
CA ILE A 39 -3.18 -5.56 -9.29
C ILE A 39 -3.34 -7.03 -9.62
N SER A 40 -2.36 -7.84 -9.24
CA SER A 40 -2.46 -9.30 -9.19
C SER A 40 -1.75 -9.83 -7.96
N GLY A 41 -2.28 -10.86 -7.31
CA GLY A 41 -1.59 -11.51 -6.20
C GLY A 41 -2.51 -12.16 -5.18
N LEU A 42 -1.89 -12.90 -4.28
CA LEU A 42 -2.53 -13.50 -3.11
C LEU A 42 -2.27 -12.64 -1.88
N SER A 43 -3.34 -12.15 -1.25
CA SER A 43 -3.27 -11.38 -0.02
C SER A 43 -4.06 -12.06 1.09
N HIS A 44 -3.55 -11.94 2.33
CA HIS A 44 -4.13 -12.54 3.51
C HIS A 44 -4.17 -11.53 4.66
N GLY A 45 -5.35 -11.30 5.22
CA GLY A 45 -5.56 -10.30 6.26
C GLY A 45 -6.47 -10.78 7.38
N VAL A 46 -6.24 -10.26 8.57
CA VAL A 46 -7.12 -10.41 9.73
C VAL A 46 -7.50 -9.02 10.20
N GLY A 47 -8.80 -8.75 10.34
CA GLY A 47 -9.32 -7.46 10.74
C GLY A 47 -10.52 -7.58 11.67
N TRP A 48 -10.73 -6.59 12.51
CA TRP A 48 -11.87 -6.49 13.41
C TRP A 48 -12.29 -5.03 13.51
N CYS A 49 -13.57 -4.78 13.79
CA CYS A 49 -14.11 -3.42 13.87
C CYS A 49 -13.96 -2.79 15.28
N ALA A 50 -13.93 -3.60 16.34
CA ALA A 50 -13.62 -3.13 17.71
C ALA A 50 -12.91 -4.24 18.51
N PRO A 51 -12.04 -3.89 19.49
CA PRO A 51 -11.20 -4.87 20.19
C PRO A 51 -11.97 -6.00 20.89
N GLN A 52 -13.21 -5.75 21.32
CA GLN A 52 -14.07 -6.74 21.97
C GLN A 52 -14.88 -7.59 20.98
N GLN A 53 -14.88 -7.23 19.69
CA GLN A 53 -15.53 -8.00 18.64
C GLN A 53 -14.51 -9.01 18.07
N GLY A 54 -14.98 -10.21 17.72
CA GLY A 54 -14.13 -11.22 17.08
C GLY A 54 -13.48 -10.70 15.79
N CYS A 55 -12.43 -11.38 15.33
CA CYS A 55 -11.76 -11.04 14.08
C CYS A 55 -12.33 -11.80 12.89
N CYS A 56 -12.35 -11.13 11.74
CA CYS A 56 -12.58 -11.74 10.44
C CYS A 56 -11.22 -11.99 9.77
N LYS A 57 -11.07 -13.17 9.18
CA LYS A 57 -9.92 -13.57 8.38
C LYS A 57 -10.37 -13.62 6.93
N LEU A 58 -9.62 -12.98 6.04
CA LEU A 58 -9.91 -12.94 4.61
C LEU A 58 -8.65 -13.21 3.80
N THR A 59 -8.77 -14.12 2.85
CA THR A 59 -7.79 -14.44 1.82
C THR A 59 -8.37 -14.07 0.48
N LEU A 60 -7.64 -13.30 -0.33
CA LEU A 60 -8.05 -12.89 -1.67
C LEU A 60 -6.98 -13.28 -2.68
N ASN A 61 -7.39 -13.98 -3.73
CA ASN A 61 -6.58 -14.20 -4.92
C ASN A 61 -7.12 -13.28 -6.03
N VAL A 62 -6.29 -12.33 -6.47
CA VAL A 62 -6.66 -11.31 -7.45
C VAL A 62 -5.83 -11.50 -8.72
N LYS A 63 -6.47 -11.43 -9.90
CA LYS A 63 -5.80 -11.41 -11.20
C LYS A 63 -6.35 -10.29 -12.06
N ASN A 64 -5.45 -9.44 -12.57
CA ASN A 64 -5.80 -8.27 -13.39
C ASN A 64 -6.92 -7.42 -12.78
N GLY A 65 -6.89 -7.22 -11.46
CA GLY A 65 -7.89 -6.45 -10.73
C GLY A 65 -9.20 -7.17 -10.42
N ILE A 66 -9.33 -8.47 -10.74
CA ILE A 66 -10.52 -9.27 -10.50
C ILE A 66 -10.25 -10.28 -9.40
N ILE A 67 -11.16 -10.39 -8.43
CA ILE A 67 -11.11 -11.41 -7.40
C ILE A 67 -11.53 -12.74 -8.03
N GLU A 68 -10.60 -13.67 -8.16
CA GLU A 68 -10.88 -15.02 -8.66
C GLU A 68 -11.28 -15.97 -7.51
N GLU A 69 -10.72 -15.77 -6.32
CA GLU A 69 -11.02 -16.59 -5.14
C GLU A 69 -11.05 -15.73 -3.87
N ALA A 70 -11.97 -16.06 -2.95
CA ALA A 70 -12.10 -15.43 -1.65
C ALA A 70 -12.51 -16.44 -0.58
N GLY A 71 -11.92 -16.36 0.62
CA GLY A 71 -12.25 -17.23 1.75
C GLY A 71 -11.66 -16.78 3.08
#